data_AF-A0A9D3VX60-F1
#
_entry.id   AF-A0A9D3VX60-F1
#
_cell.length_a   1.000
_cell.length_b   1.000
_cell.length_c   1.000
_cell.angle_alpha   90.00
_cell.angle_beta   90.00
_cell.angle_gamma   90.00
#
_symmetry.space_group_name_H-M   'P 1'
#
loop_
_entity.id
_entity.type
_entity.pdbx_description
1 polymer ?
#
loop_
_entity_poly.entity_id
_entity_poly.type
_entity_poly.pdbx_seq_one_letter_code
_entity_poly.pdbx_strand_id
1 'polypeptide(L)'
;MVFWARSTSGAFSVRSAYWTLKETSWNSRNKAWKSIWKYLGPQKVRVFLWLAFQQRLLTNSKHVRRGIGHSTSCTLYGHAFEDLAHVLRDCPSVKYVWNLVLPEQLKQKFVSTSFLDWLLLNLFFHERCRVVVSLGRVFMD
;
A
#
# COMPACT_ATOMS: atom_id res chain seq x y z
N MET A 1 -35.56 10.57 -13.36
CA MET A 1 -35.36 9.29 -14.06
C MET A 1 -33.88 8.96 -14.04
N VAL A 2 -33.49 7.77 -13.56
CA VAL A 2 -32.08 7.36 -13.48
C VAL A 2 -31.72 6.66 -14.78
N PHE A 3 -30.67 7.10 -15.47
CA PHE A 3 -30.16 6.48 -16.69
C PHE A 3 -28.68 6.10 -16.51
N TRP A 4 -28.31 4.94 -17.06
CA TRP A 4 -26.94 4.44 -17.00
C TRP A 4 -26.08 5.14 -18.07
N ALA A 5 -25.29 6.13 -17.65
CA ALA A 5 -24.47 6.97 -18.54
C ALA A 5 -23.45 6.22 -19.40
N ARG A 6 -23.16 4.95 -19.08
CA ARG A 6 -22.23 4.08 -19.85
C ARG A 6 -22.97 3.09 -20.74
N SER A 7 -24.18 3.42 -21.18
CA SER A 7 -24.92 2.74 -22.24
C SER A 7 -25.59 3.78 -23.14
N THR A 8 -25.56 3.54 -24.44
CA THR A 8 -26.24 4.37 -25.45
C THR A 8 -27.77 4.31 -25.33
N SER A 9 -28.32 3.22 -24.80
CA SER A 9 -29.75 3.06 -24.53
C SER A 9 -30.19 3.62 -23.17
N GLY A 10 -29.24 4.07 -22.34
CA GLY A 10 -29.51 4.46 -20.94
C GLY A 10 -29.89 3.29 -20.02
N ALA A 11 -30.04 2.07 -20.54
CA ALA A 11 -30.35 0.89 -19.75
C ALA A 11 -29.10 0.35 -19.02
N PHE A 12 -29.30 -0.06 -17.76
CA PHE A 12 -28.27 -0.76 -17.01
C PHE A 12 -28.09 -2.20 -17.52
N SER A 13 -26.85 -2.67 -17.54
CA SER A 13 -26.55 -4.09 -17.71
C SER A 13 -25.28 -4.45 -16.92
N VAL A 14 -25.21 -5.68 -16.42
CA VAL A 14 -24.00 -6.20 -15.75
C VAL A 14 -22.79 -6.11 -16.69
N ARG A 15 -23.00 -6.32 -18.00
CA ARG A 15 -21.96 -6.21 -19.02
C ARG A 15 -21.37 -4.80 -19.11
N SER A 16 -22.22 -3.77 -19.27
CA SER A 16 -21.75 -2.37 -19.37
C SER A 16 -21.12 -1.87 -18.08
N ALA A 17 -21.65 -2.30 -16.92
CA ALA A 17 -21.04 -2.04 -15.62
C ALA A 17 -19.65 -2.67 -15.49
N TYR A 18 -19.50 -3.95 -15.82
CA TYR A 18 -18.23 -4.66 -15.76
C TYR A 18 -17.16 -4.04 -16.66
N TRP A 19 -17.50 -3.71 -17.92
CA TRP A 19 -16.54 -3.07 -18.84
C TRP A 19 -16.08 -1.70 -18.35
N THR A 20 -17.00 -0.89 -17.81
CA THR A 20 -16.68 0.41 -17.21
C THR A 20 -15.68 0.24 -16.06
N LEU A 21 -15.93 -0.71 -15.16
CA LEU A 21 -15.04 -1.00 -14.04
C LEU A 21 -13.67 -1.50 -14.52
N LYS A 22 -13.65 -2.36 -15.54
CA LYS A 22 -12.41 -2.92 -16.09
C LYS A 22 -11.52 -1.84 -16.70
N GLU A 23 -12.08 -0.92 -17.48
CA GLU A 23 -11.34 0.20 -18.09
C GLU A 23 -10.77 1.18 -17.06
N THR A 24 -11.52 1.46 -15.99
CA THR A 24 -11.10 2.42 -14.96
C THR A 24 -10.13 1.83 -13.93
N SER A 25 -10.17 0.52 -13.67
CA SER A 25 -9.42 -0.08 -12.55
C SER A 25 -8.26 -0.99 -12.96
N TRP A 26 -8.30 -1.60 -14.15
CA TRP A 26 -7.34 -2.64 -14.52
C TRP A 26 -6.29 -2.16 -15.54
N ASN A 27 -5.10 -1.82 -15.06
CA ASN A 27 -3.93 -1.61 -15.91
C ASN A 27 -3.05 -2.86 -15.96
N SER A 28 -3.23 -3.70 -16.98
CA SER A 28 -2.43 -4.92 -17.22
C SER A 28 -0.92 -4.68 -17.40
N ARG A 29 -0.52 -3.42 -17.66
CA ARG A 29 0.87 -2.97 -17.77
C ARG A 29 1.46 -2.48 -16.44
N ASN A 30 0.72 -2.55 -15.34
CA ASN A 30 1.23 -2.14 -14.04
C ASN A 30 2.38 -3.08 -13.59
N LYS A 31 3.62 -2.58 -13.68
CA LYS A 31 4.84 -3.30 -13.30
C LYS A 31 4.87 -3.66 -11.81
N ALA A 32 4.25 -2.85 -10.96
CA ALA A 32 4.19 -3.11 -9.51
C ALA A 32 3.33 -4.34 -9.21
N TRP A 33 2.17 -4.48 -9.86
CA TRP A 33 1.32 -5.68 -9.74
C TRP A 33 2.13 -6.94 -10.07
N LYS A 34 2.76 -6.99 -11.25
CA LYS A 34 3.56 -8.15 -11.67
C LYS A 34 4.68 -8.47 -10.67
N SER A 35 5.30 -7.46 -10.08
CA SER A 35 6.41 -7.66 -9.14
C SER A 35 5.94 -8.17 -7.78
N ILE A 36 4.82 -7.64 -7.27
CA ILE A 36 4.19 -8.12 -6.03
C ILE A 36 3.83 -9.61 -6.14
N TRP A 37 3.29 -10.05 -7.29
CA TRP A 37 2.92 -11.46 -7.49
C TRP A 37 4.10 -12.39 -7.80
N LYS A 38 5.24 -11.84 -8.22
CA LYS A 38 6.50 -12.60 -8.37
C LYS A 38 7.22 -12.84 -7.04
N TYR A 39 6.85 -12.13 -5.97
CA TYR A 39 7.42 -12.33 -4.64
C TYR A 39 7.31 -13.80 -4.21
N LEU A 40 8.40 -14.45 -3.81
CA LEU A 40 8.43 -15.89 -3.50
C LEU A 40 8.05 -16.25 -2.05
N GLY A 41 7.86 -15.27 -1.18
CA GLY A 41 7.53 -15.53 0.22
C GLY A 41 6.03 -15.79 0.48
N PRO A 42 5.59 -15.72 1.74
CA PRO A 42 4.23 -16.06 2.15
C PRO A 42 3.15 -15.25 1.44
N GLN A 43 2.01 -15.90 1.14
CA GLN A 43 0.86 -15.25 0.51
C GLN A 43 0.35 -14.04 1.31
N LYS A 44 0.40 -14.10 2.65
CA LYS A 44 0.02 -12.98 3.53
C LYS A 44 0.80 -11.69 3.21
N VAL A 45 2.08 -11.82 2.89
CA VAL A 45 2.95 -10.69 2.52
C VAL A 45 2.58 -10.15 1.14
N ARG A 46 2.27 -11.01 0.15
CA ARG A 46 1.81 -10.54 -1.18
C ARG A 46 0.55 -9.70 -1.08
N VAL A 47 -0.44 -10.17 -0.32
CA VAL A 47 -1.72 -9.45 -0.12
C VAL A 47 -1.47 -8.11 0.58
N PHE A 48 -0.62 -8.09 1.60
CA PHE A 48 -0.23 -6.86 2.28
C PHE A 48 0.42 -5.85 1.34
N LEU A 49 1.42 -6.28 0.56
CA LEU A 49 2.11 -5.42 -0.40
C LEU A 49 1.15 -4.87 -1.45
N TRP A 50 0.20 -5.69 -1.92
CA TRP A 50 -0.85 -5.25 -2.82
C TRP A 50 -1.74 -4.18 -2.18
N LEU A 51 -2.20 -4.38 -0.94
CA LEU A 51 -3.01 -3.40 -0.23
C LEU A 51 -2.24 -2.10 0.05
N ALA A 52 -0.95 -2.19 0.38
CA ALA A 52 -0.07 -1.05 0.58
C ALA A 52 0.07 -0.25 -0.72
N PHE A 53 0.36 -0.92 -1.84
CA PHE A 53 0.47 -0.27 -3.15
C PHE A 53 -0.83 0.43 -3.58
N GLN A 54 -1.99 -0.17 -3.27
CA GLN A 54 -3.30 0.42 -3.54
C GLN A 54 -3.69 1.53 -2.54
N GLN A 55 -2.86 1.80 -1.53
CA GLN A 55 -3.15 2.72 -0.42
C GLN A 55 -4.44 2.37 0.35
N ARG A 56 -4.66 1.06 0.53
CA ARG A 56 -5.86 0.46 1.11
C ARG A 56 -5.65 -0.17 2.48
N LEU A 57 -4.45 -0.09 3.06
CA LEU A 57 -4.25 -0.49 4.46
C LEU A 57 -5.10 0.37 5.40
N LEU A 58 -5.57 -0.25 6.48
CA LEU A 58 -6.41 0.40 7.48
C LEU A 58 -5.53 1.18 8.47
N THR A 59 -5.21 2.41 8.12
CA THR A 59 -4.54 3.36 9.02
C THR A 59 -5.57 4.12 9.86
N ASN A 60 -5.20 4.71 10.98
CA ASN A 60 -6.13 5.49 11.81
C ASN A 60 -6.76 6.65 11.03
N SER A 61 -6.01 7.30 10.13
CA SER A 61 -6.59 8.29 9.21
C SER A 61 -7.70 7.72 8.32
N LYS A 62 -7.54 6.49 7.79
CA LYS A 62 -8.59 5.81 7.00
C LYS A 62 -9.72 5.33 7.89
N HIS A 63 -9.43 4.94 9.12
CA HIS A 63 -10.38 4.47 10.12
C HIS A 63 -11.35 5.58 10.54
N VAL A 64 -10.82 6.77 10.86
CA VAL A 64 -11.61 7.98 11.15
C VAL A 64 -12.37 8.46 9.91
N ARG A 65 -11.73 8.47 8.73
CA ARG A 65 -12.40 8.89 7.48
C ARG A 65 -13.64 8.02 7.17
N ARG A 66 -13.66 6.76 7.61
CA ARG A 66 -14.80 5.85 7.46
C ARG A 66 -15.85 6.00 8.57
N GLY A 67 -15.64 6.87 9.55
CA GLY A 67 -16.52 7.05 10.70
C GLY A 67 -16.45 5.93 11.74
N ILE A 68 -15.39 5.12 11.71
CA ILE A 68 -15.23 3.97 12.62
C ILE A 68 -14.25 4.31 13.76
N GLY A 69 -13.25 5.16 13.50
CA GLY A 69 -12.26 5.59 14.48
C GLY A 69 -12.55 6.94 15.13
N HIS A 70 -11.99 7.16 16.32
CA HIS A 70 -12.13 8.41 17.09
C HIS A 70 -10.90 9.34 17.01
N SER A 71 -9.73 8.82 16.61
CA SER A 71 -8.50 9.59 16.52
C SER A 71 -7.68 9.18 15.30
N THR A 72 -7.05 10.15 14.66
CA THR A 72 -6.12 9.96 13.53
C THR A 72 -4.67 9.81 13.98
N SER A 73 -4.41 9.93 15.29
CA SER A 73 -3.06 9.87 15.85
C SER A 73 -2.50 8.46 15.81
N CYS A 74 -1.19 8.34 15.67
CA CYS A 74 -0.47 7.07 15.75
C CYS A 74 -0.46 6.58 17.19
N THR A 75 -0.85 5.32 17.42
CA THR A 75 -0.85 4.71 18.77
C THR A 75 0.56 4.41 19.27
N LEU A 76 1.52 4.17 18.37
CA LEU A 76 2.90 3.83 18.71
C LEU A 76 3.74 5.06 19.12
N TYR A 77 3.39 6.25 18.61
CA TYR A 77 4.12 7.50 18.87
C TYR A 77 3.28 8.56 19.60
N GLY A 78 1.96 8.38 19.67
CA GLY A 78 1.03 9.19 20.48
C GLY A 78 0.46 10.43 19.80
N HIS A 79 1.21 11.12 18.93
CA HIS A 79 0.81 12.47 18.49
C HIS A 79 0.83 12.74 16.98
N ALA A 80 1.49 11.89 16.19
CA ALA A 80 1.61 12.11 14.75
C ALA A 80 0.37 11.62 13.98
N PHE A 81 -0.01 12.31 12.90
CA PHE A 81 -1.06 11.86 11.99
C PHE A 81 -0.65 10.53 11.33
N GLU A 82 -1.47 9.50 11.52
CA GLU A 82 -1.17 8.15 11.05
C GLU A 82 -1.77 7.90 9.66
N ASP A 83 -0.95 8.14 8.63
CA ASP A 83 -1.21 7.70 7.26
C ASP A 83 -0.33 6.50 6.88
N LEU A 84 -0.45 6.08 5.62
CA LEU A 84 0.26 4.91 5.13
C LEU A 84 1.79 5.08 5.18
N ALA A 85 2.28 6.27 4.87
CA ALA A 85 3.71 6.57 4.92
C ALA A 85 4.21 6.55 6.36
N HIS A 86 3.43 7.12 7.29
CA HIS A 86 3.71 7.07 8.72
C HIS A 86 3.82 5.64 9.22
N VAL A 87 2.78 4.81 9.01
CA VAL A 87 2.75 3.44 9.52
C VAL A 87 3.88 2.60 8.93
N LEU A 88 4.21 2.75 7.65
CA LEU A 88 5.18 1.85 7.01
C LEU A 88 6.64 2.36 7.08
N ARG A 89 6.85 3.66 7.28
CA ARG A 89 8.17 4.28 7.09
C ARG A 89 8.48 5.41 8.07
N ASP A 90 7.56 6.35 8.25
CA ASP A 90 7.89 7.65 8.85
C ASP A 90 7.70 7.70 10.38
N CYS A 91 6.96 6.75 10.95
CA CYS A 91 6.81 6.58 12.39
C CYS A 91 8.17 6.35 13.07
N PRO A 92 8.54 7.08 14.13
CA PRO A 92 9.81 6.90 14.83
C PRO A 92 10.07 5.46 15.29
N SER A 93 9.04 4.78 15.80
CA SER A 93 9.13 3.37 16.22
C SER A 93 9.44 2.45 15.03
N VAL A 94 8.89 2.75 13.85
CA VAL A 94 9.10 1.98 12.62
C VAL A 94 10.46 2.29 11.99
N LYS A 95 10.88 3.56 11.99
CA LYS A 95 12.23 3.99 11.58
C LYS A 95 13.30 3.28 12.39
N TYR A 96 13.09 3.11 13.69
CA TYR A 96 14.00 2.37 14.55
C TYR A 96 14.21 0.94 14.04
N VAL A 97 13.12 0.22 13.75
CA VAL A 97 13.22 -1.14 13.19
C VAL A 97 13.92 -1.15 11.84
N TRP A 98 13.61 -0.20 10.95
CA TRP A 98 14.29 -0.08 9.67
C TRP A 98 15.80 0.16 9.81
N ASN A 99 16.23 0.96 10.79
CA ASN A 99 17.64 1.18 11.06
C ASN A 99 18.39 -0.07 11.52
N LEU A 100 17.71 -1.03 12.13
CA LEU A 100 18.27 -2.33 12.53
C LEU A 100 18.40 -3.31 11.36
N VAL A 101 17.50 -3.23 10.37
CA VAL A 101 17.41 -4.21 9.28
C VAL A 101 18.11 -3.72 8.00
N LEU A 102 18.18 -2.41 7.77
CA LEU A 102 18.74 -1.84 6.55
C LEU A 102 20.28 -1.73 6.61
N PRO A 103 20.98 -2.16 5.55
CA PRO A 103 22.39 -1.83 5.35
C PRO A 103 22.62 -0.31 5.31
N GLU A 104 23.75 0.15 5.84
CA GLU A 104 24.12 1.58 5.89
C GLU A 104 24.00 2.29 4.53
N GLN A 105 24.37 1.62 3.45
CA GLN A 105 24.33 2.17 2.10
C GLN A 105 22.91 2.50 1.61
N LEU A 106 21.89 1.86 2.20
CA LEU A 106 20.49 2.06 1.85
C LEU A 106 19.80 3.09 2.76
N LYS A 107 20.35 3.40 3.94
CA LYS A 107 19.74 4.33 4.91
C LYS A 107 19.63 5.75 4.36
N GLN A 108 20.63 6.26 3.64
CA GLN A 108 20.54 7.59 3.03
C GLN A 108 19.44 7.68 1.96
N LYS A 109 19.29 6.66 1.11
CA LYS A 109 18.23 6.58 0.10
C LYS A 109 16.84 6.43 0.71
N PHE A 110 16.77 5.76 1.86
CA PHE A 110 15.52 5.56 2.60
C PHE A 110 14.90 6.89 3.06
N VAL A 111 15.74 7.86 3.46
CA VAL A 111 15.29 9.16 3.97
C VAL A 111 14.94 10.15 2.85
N SER A 112 15.65 10.10 1.72
CA SER A 112 15.54 11.12 0.67
C SER A 112 14.47 10.86 -0.40
N THR A 113 13.85 9.67 -0.42
CA THR A 113 12.89 9.28 -1.47
C THR A 113 11.45 9.56 -1.08
N SER A 114 10.59 9.83 -2.07
CA SER A 114 9.14 9.89 -1.84
C SER A 114 8.63 8.55 -1.32
N PHE A 115 7.49 8.53 -0.61
CA PHE A 115 6.94 7.27 -0.09
C PHE A 115 6.63 6.26 -1.21
N LEU A 116 6.12 6.73 -2.35
CA LEU A 116 5.81 5.85 -3.47
C LEU A 116 7.07 5.30 -4.14
N ASP A 117 8.09 6.14 -4.34
CA ASP A 117 9.36 5.67 -4.89
C ASP A 117 10.05 4.69 -3.93
N TRP A 118 10.02 5.00 -2.64
CA TRP A 118 10.51 4.10 -1.59
C TRP A 118 9.78 2.75 -1.64
N LEU A 119 8.44 2.75 -1.70
CA LEU A 119 7.65 1.53 -1.75
C LEU A 119 7.96 0.71 -3.01
N LEU A 120 8.07 1.38 -4.16
CA LEU A 120 8.41 0.74 -5.43
C LEU A 120 9.83 0.17 -5.41
N LEU A 121 10.82 0.90 -4.89
CA LEU A 121 12.19 0.40 -4.73
C LEU A 121 12.20 -0.87 -3.88
N ASN A 122 11.47 -0.90 -2.76
CA ASN A 122 11.36 -2.10 -1.93
C ASN A 122 10.66 -3.28 -2.64
N LEU A 123 9.70 -3.00 -3.52
CA LEU A 123 9.01 -4.03 -4.31
C LEU A 123 9.87 -4.59 -5.45
N PHE A 124 10.70 -3.77 -6.09
CA PHE A 124 11.49 -4.16 -7.25
C PHE A 124 12.88 -4.72 -6.89
N PHE A 125 13.47 -4.36 -5.75
CA PHE A 125 14.79 -4.83 -5.31
C PHE A 125 14.78 -6.20 -4.59
N HIS A 126 13.64 -6.88 -4.60
CA HIS A 126 13.44 -8.17 -3.90
C HIS A 126 14.44 -9.28 -4.33
N GLU A 127 15.03 -9.20 -5.53
CA GLU A 127 15.94 -10.24 -6.02
C GLU A 127 17.36 -10.20 -5.42
N ARG A 128 17.75 -9.14 -4.69
CA ARG A 128 19.10 -9.05 -4.10
C ARG A 128 19.14 -8.71 -2.61
N CYS A 129 18.14 -8.01 -2.07
CA CYS A 129 18.12 -7.61 -0.67
C CYS A 129 16.82 -8.09 -0.01
N ARG A 130 16.94 -8.91 1.05
CA ARG A 130 15.86 -9.52 1.85
C ARG A 130 15.04 -8.50 2.67
N VAL A 131 14.77 -7.29 2.16
CA VAL A 131 14.16 -6.18 2.91
C VAL A 131 12.66 -6.39 3.14
N VAL A 132 11.99 -7.17 2.29
CA VAL A 132 10.53 -7.44 2.40
C VAL A 132 10.18 -8.33 3.61
N VAL A 133 11.17 -8.94 4.27
CA VAL A 133 10.93 -9.86 5.41
C VAL A 133 10.56 -9.12 6.71
N SER A 134 10.88 -7.83 6.86
CA SER A 134 10.61 -7.08 8.11
C SER A 134 9.19 -6.53 8.21
N LEU A 135 8.51 -6.20 7.11
CA LEU A 135 7.12 -5.73 7.16
C LEU A 135 6.15 -6.81 7.67
N GLY A 136 6.41 -8.08 7.34
CA GLY A 136 5.58 -9.21 7.78
C GLY A 136 5.80 -9.65 9.23
N ARG A 137 6.92 -9.30 9.87
CA ARG A 137 7.20 -9.60 11.29
C ARG A 137 6.85 -8.45 12.24
N VAL A 138 6.78 -7.23 11.71
CA VAL A 138 6.53 -6.02 12.53
C VAL A 138 5.04 -5.64 12.57
N PHE A 139 4.26 -6.04 11.55
CA PHE A 139 2.85 -5.66 11.42
C PHE A 139 1.86 -6.84 11.41
N MET A 140 2.32 -8.10 11.48
CA MET A 140 1.45 -9.29 11.37
C MET A 140 1.70 -10.39 12.41
N ASP A 141 2.51 -10.11 13.42
CA ASP A 141 2.66 -10.90 14.64
C ASP A 141 2.19 -10.02 15.81
#